data_AF-A0A7J4K8V5-F1
#
_entry.id   AF-A0A7J4K8V5-F1
#
_cell.length_a   1.000
_cell.length_b   1.000
_cell.length_c   1.000
_cell.angle_alpha   90.00
_cell.angle_beta   90.00
_cell.angle_gamma   90.00
#
_symmetry.space_group_name_H-M   'P 1'
#
loop_
_entity.id
_entity.type
_entity.pdbx_description
1 polymer ?
#
loop_
_entity_poly.entity_id
_entity_poly.type
_entity_poly.pdbx_seq_one_letter_code
_entity_poly.pdbx_strand_id
1 'polypeptide(L)'
;MDYDQEVNIACTSCSKKVPISQATYGTGKSLICFSCYNLIARGAKPDRIVQSAEAPEKVNYKCNNCGYNFSRSVSFHFGGTCFNCGKYAVEVLKSNEVMMKDRKSLLDY
;
A
#
# COMPACT_ATOMS: atom_id res chain seq x y z
N MET A 1 35.98 -17.66 5.02
CA MET A 1 35.58 -16.24 5.06
C MET A 1 34.07 -16.23 5.11
N ASP A 2 33.53 -16.10 6.31
CA ASP A 2 32.10 -16.15 6.59
C ASP A 2 31.43 -14.88 6.06
N TYR A 3 30.52 -15.06 5.10
CA TYR A 3 29.63 -14.00 4.66
C TYR A 3 28.47 -13.93 5.66
N ASP A 4 28.64 -13.09 6.69
CA ASP A 4 27.54 -12.67 7.57
C ASP A 4 26.57 -11.82 6.73
N GLN A 5 25.63 -12.49 6.05
CA GLN A 5 24.56 -11.82 5.32
C GLN A 5 23.58 -11.28 6.35
N GLU A 6 23.83 -10.05 6.81
CA GLU A 6 22.94 -9.37 7.74
C GLU A 6 21.58 -9.10 7.04
N VAL A 7 20.61 -9.97 7.32
CA VAL A 7 19.27 -9.88 6.76
C VAL A 7 18.55 -8.70 7.41
N ASN A 8 18.26 -7.68 6.61
CA ASN A 8 17.51 -6.52 7.05
C ASN A 8 16.01 -6.70 6.77
N ILE A 9 15.17 -6.43 7.76
CA ILE A 9 13.71 -6.48 7.66
C ILE A 9 13.09 -5.10 7.93
N ALA A 10 11.90 -4.85 7.39
CA ALA A 10 11.16 -3.63 7.69
C ALA A 10 10.26 -3.83 8.93
N CYS A 11 10.47 -3.00 9.96
CA CYS A 11 9.61 -2.99 11.14
C CYS A 11 8.19 -2.56 10.75
N THR A 12 7.16 -3.36 11.07
CA THR A 12 5.77 -3.02 10.70
C THR A 12 5.20 -1.85 11.50
N SER A 13 5.84 -1.43 12.60
CA SER A 13 5.36 -0.35 13.46
C SER A 13 5.94 1.03 13.10
N CYS A 14 7.15 1.10 12.54
CA CYS A 14 7.81 2.37 12.22
C CYS A 14 8.44 2.40 10.82
N SER A 15 8.29 1.34 10.04
CA SER A 15 8.83 1.14 8.69
C SER A 15 10.35 1.28 8.55
N LYS A 16 11.10 1.37 9.65
CA LYS A 16 12.57 1.37 9.63
C LYS A 16 13.09 -0.02 9.23
N LYS A 17 14.11 -0.04 8.36
CA LYS A 17 14.90 -1.23 8.08
C LYS A 17 15.83 -1.48 9.26
N VAL A 18 15.73 -2.67 9.85
CA VAL A 18 16.57 -3.10 10.97
C VAL A 18 17.12 -4.50 10.71
N PRO A 19 18.27 -4.85 11.29
CA PRO A 19 18.77 -6.22 11.24
C PRO A 19 17.75 -7.17 11.86
N ILE A 20 17.60 -8.37 11.31
CA ILE A 20 16.71 -9.40 11.88
C ILE A 20 17.06 -9.73 13.34
N SER A 21 18.34 -9.62 13.71
CA SER A 21 18.83 -9.75 15.08
C SER A 21 18.32 -8.67 16.03
N GLN A 22 17.85 -7.54 15.50
CA GLN A 22 17.25 -6.42 16.25
C GLN A 22 15.73 -6.32 16.09
N ALA A 23 15.10 -7.40 15.61
CA ALA A 23 13.66 -7.50 15.45
C ALA A 23 13.06 -8.64 16.28
N THR A 24 11.80 -8.46 16.67
CA THR A 24 11.01 -9.44 17.40
C THR A 24 9.56 -9.41 16.95
N TYR A 25 8.78 -10.42 17.34
CA TYR A 25 7.35 -10.43 17.08
C TYR A 25 6.63 -9.49 18.04
N GLY A 26 5.79 -8.61 17.48
CA GLY A 26 4.92 -7.73 18.26
C GLY A 26 3.65 -8.43 18.76
N THR A 27 2.61 -7.65 19.09
CA THR A 27 1.27 -8.17 19.36
C THR A 27 0.64 -8.72 18.06
N GLY A 28 0.99 -9.97 17.72
CA GLY A 28 0.53 -10.68 16.52
C GLY A 28 1.67 -11.39 15.77
N LYS A 29 1.49 -11.66 14.48
CA LYS A 29 2.49 -12.30 13.60
C LYS A 29 3.44 -11.31 12.90
N SER A 30 3.40 -10.03 13.29
CA SER A 30 4.16 -8.96 12.63
C SER A 30 5.51 -8.76 13.31
N LEU A 31 6.57 -8.63 12.49
CA LEU A 31 7.92 -8.32 12.96
C LEU A 31 8.10 -6.82 13.19
N ILE A 32 8.58 -6.46 14.37
CA ILE A 32 8.86 -5.09 14.79
C ILE A 32 10.28 -4.98 15.35
N CYS A 33 10.87 -3.79 15.31
CA CYS A 33 12.17 -3.56 15.93
C CYS A 33 12.07 -3.49 17.47
N PHE A 34 13.17 -3.77 18.17
CA PHE A 34 13.20 -3.72 19.64
C PHE A 34 12.82 -2.35 20.22
N SER A 35 13.12 -1.25 19.50
CA SER A 35 12.69 0.09 19.92
C SER A 35 11.17 0.20 19.99
N CYS A 36 10.46 -0.28 18.95
CA CYS A 36 9.00 -0.30 18.93
C CYS A 36 8.43 -1.29 19.94
N TYR A 37 9.05 -2.47 20.09
CA TYR A 37 8.64 -3.45 21.10
C TYR A 37 8.70 -2.87 22.51
N ASN A 38 9.79 -2.17 22.86
CA ASN A 38 9.96 -1.55 24.17
C ASN A 38 8.94 -0.43 24.44
N LEU A 39 8.53 0.33 23.42
CA LEU A 39 7.47 1.32 23.55
C LEU A 39 6.13 0.65 23.86
N ILE A 40 5.78 -0.40 23.11
CA ILE A 40 4.54 -1.17 23.31
C ILE A 40 4.53 -1.84 24.69
N ALA A 41 5.62 -2.48 25.08
CA ALA A 41 5.77 -3.15 26.37
C ALA A 41 5.64 -2.18 27.56
N ARG A 42 5.97 -0.90 27.37
CA ARG A 42 5.79 0.17 28.36
C ARG A 42 4.39 0.78 28.36
N GLY A 43 3.45 0.20 27.61
CA GLY A 43 2.06 0.68 27.53
C GLY A 43 1.87 1.91 26.66
N ALA A 44 2.89 2.33 25.89
CA ALA A 44 2.67 3.31 24.85
C ALA A 44 1.79 2.65 23.78
N LYS A 45 0.60 3.21 23.56
CA LYS A 45 -0.19 2.85 22.38
C LYS A 45 0.68 3.24 21.19
N PRO A 46 1.09 2.31 20.32
CA PRO A 46 1.69 2.74 19.08
C PRO A 46 0.63 3.62 18.43
N ASP A 47 1.00 4.85 18.09
CA ASP A 47 0.26 5.56 17.06
C ASP A 47 0.11 4.53 15.97
N ARG A 48 -1.14 4.14 15.69
CA ARG A 48 -1.42 3.36 14.50
C ARG A 48 -0.98 4.29 13.40
N ILE A 49 0.28 4.16 12.98
CA ILE A 49 0.66 4.38 11.61
C ILE A 49 -0.15 3.31 10.91
N VAL A 50 -1.41 3.67 10.63
CA VAL A 50 -2.18 3.11 9.54
C VAL A 50 -1.14 3.01 8.46
N GLN A 51 -0.88 1.80 7.99
CA GLN A 51 -0.38 1.67 6.64
C GLN A 51 -1.45 2.33 5.77
N SER A 52 -1.43 3.66 5.65
CA SER A 52 -1.40 4.27 4.35
C SER A 52 -0.08 3.79 3.73
N ALA A 53 -0.03 2.49 3.40
CA ALA A 53 0.33 2.16 2.05
C ALA A 53 -0.64 3.02 1.25
N GLU A 54 -0.22 4.23 0.85
CA GLU A 54 -0.94 5.03 -0.12
C GLU A 54 -1.43 4.03 -1.14
N ALA A 55 -2.73 3.79 -1.16
CA ALA A 55 -3.28 2.80 -2.06
C ALA A 55 -2.79 3.25 -3.43
N PRO A 56 -1.95 2.46 -4.12
CA PRO A 56 -1.19 2.97 -5.24
C PRO A 56 -2.20 3.58 -6.18
N GLU A 57 -2.06 4.89 -6.45
CA GLU A 57 -3.05 5.64 -7.21
C GLU A 57 -3.42 4.81 -8.44
N LYS A 58 -4.71 4.47 -8.54
CA LYS A 58 -5.20 3.62 -9.62
C LYS A 58 -5.67 4.51 -10.75
N VAL A 59 -5.09 4.29 -11.91
CA VAL A 59 -5.49 4.90 -13.16
C VAL A 59 -6.46 3.95 -13.85
N ASN A 60 -7.57 4.52 -14.34
CA ASN A 60 -8.55 3.80 -15.13
C ASN A 60 -8.20 3.96 -16.61
N TYR A 61 -8.37 2.89 -17.38
CA TYR A 61 -8.09 2.82 -18.80
C TYR A 61 -9.33 2.33 -19.53
N LYS A 62 -9.60 2.90 -20.70
CA LYS A 62 -10.72 2.50 -21.56
C LYS A 62 -10.27 2.34 -23.00
N CYS A 63 -10.65 1.24 -23.62
CA CYS A 63 -10.47 1.04 -25.06
C CYS A 63 -11.59 1.71 -25.85
N ASN A 64 -11.27 2.63 -26.76
CA ASN A 64 -12.22 3.27 -27.66
C ASN A 64 -12.71 2.35 -28.79
N ASN A 65 -11.97 1.29 -29.12
CA ASN A 65 -12.37 0.36 -30.16
C ASN A 65 -13.38 -0.70 -29.68
N CYS A 66 -13.24 -1.21 -28.45
CA CYS A 66 -14.11 -2.28 -27.94
C CYS A 66 -14.84 -1.94 -26.64
N GLY A 67 -14.58 -0.78 -26.04
CA GLY A 67 -15.22 -0.37 -24.78
C GLY A 67 -14.74 -1.12 -23.54
N TYR A 68 -13.65 -1.90 -23.63
CA TYR A 68 -13.09 -2.62 -22.48
C TYR A 68 -12.43 -1.67 -21.49
N ASN A 69 -12.75 -1.82 -20.20
CA ASN A 69 -12.30 -0.95 -19.12
C ASN A 69 -11.45 -1.74 -18.12
N PHE A 70 -10.35 -1.17 -17.64
CA PHE A 70 -9.51 -1.79 -16.62
C PHE A 70 -8.77 -0.76 -15.76
N SER A 71 -8.36 -1.15 -14.56
CA SER A 71 -7.62 -0.29 -13.62
C SER A 71 -6.26 -0.87 -13.26
N ARG A 72 -5.22 -0.03 -13.26
CA ARG A 72 -3.84 -0.40 -12.89
C ARG A 72 -3.18 0.74 -12.10
N SER A 73 -2.08 0.45 -11.43
CA SER A 73 -1.31 1.49 -10.70
C SER A 73 -0.77 2.55 -11.65
N VAL A 74 -0.53 3.77 -11.16
CA VAL A 74 0.17 4.84 -11.93
C VAL A 74 1.54 4.38 -12.42
N SER A 75 2.22 3.52 -11.67
CA SER A 75 3.52 2.93 -12.05
C SER A 75 3.44 1.89 -13.17
N PHE A 76 2.25 1.56 -13.67
CA PHE A 76 2.09 0.59 -14.74
C PHE A 76 2.45 1.21 -16.09
N HIS A 77 3.58 0.80 -16.66
CA HIS A 77 3.95 1.16 -18.03
C HIS A 77 3.08 0.40 -19.03
N PHE A 78 2.14 1.12 -19.64
CA PHE A 78 1.22 0.56 -20.62
C PHE A 78 1.57 1.01 -22.03
N GLY A 79 1.76 0.06 -22.94
CA GLY A 79 2.12 0.30 -24.34
C GLY A 79 0.92 0.53 -25.27
N GLY A 80 -0.17 1.15 -24.82
CA GLY A 80 -1.32 1.57 -25.66
C GLY A 80 -2.23 0.47 -26.25
N THR A 81 -1.82 -0.79 -26.20
CA THR A 81 -2.54 -1.93 -26.81
C THR A 81 -3.61 -2.52 -25.88
N CYS A 82 -4.86 -2.60 -26.35
CA CYS A 82 -5.96 -3.21 -25.61
C CYS A 82 -5.78 -4.72 -25.41
N PHE A 83 -5.85 -5.20 -24.17
CA PHE A 83 -5.81 -6.63 -23.84
C PHE A 83 -6.98 -7.46 -24.40
N ASN A 84 -8.12 -6.81 -24.64
CA ASN A 84 -9.31 -7.49 -25.13
C ASN A 84 -9.35 -7.60 -26.66
N CYS A 85 -8.97 -6.54 -27.38
CA CYS A 85 -9.09 -6.49 -28.84
C CYS A 85 -7.77 -6.32 -29.60
N GLY A 86 -6.63 -6.25 -28.91
CA GLY A 86 -5.29 -6.14 -29.51
C GLY A 86 -5.02 -4.84 -30.26
N LYS A 87 -5.93 -3.85 -30.23
CA LYS A 87 -5.77 -2.58 -30.95
C LYS A 87 -5.16 -1.50 -30.07
N TYR A 88 -4.38 -0.62 -30.71
CA TYR A 88 -3.80 0.57 -30.08
C TYR A 88 -4.85 1.69 -29.98
N ALA A 89 -5.79 1.54 -29.04
CA ALA A 89 -6.94 2.44 -28.92
C ALA A 89 -7.36 2.63 -27.45
N VAL A 90 -6.43 2.49 -26.51
CA VAL A 90 -6.71 2.63 -25.08
C VAL A 90 -6.32 4.01 -24.59
N GLU A 91 -7.28 4.70 -23.97
CA GLU A 91 -7.11 6.02 -23.37
C GLU A 91 -7.17 5.93 -21.85
N VAL A 92 -6.45 6.86 -21.21
CA VAL A 92 -6.45 7.03 -19.77
C VAL A 92 -7.66 7.86 -19.36
N LEU A 93 -8.55 7.26 -18.58
CA LEU A 93 -9.59 7.97 -17.85
C LEU A 93 -8.95 8.58 -16.61
N LYS A 94 -8.70 9.90 -16.63
CA LYS A 94 -8.28 10.62 -15.42
C LYS A 94 -9.34 10.40 -14.35
N SER A 95 -8.95 9.78 -13.24
CA SER A 95 -9.80 9.63 -12.07
C SER A 95 -10.01 11.02 -11.48
N ASN A 96 -11.13 11.68 -11.80
CA ASN A 96 -11.58 12.81 -11.02
C ASN A 96 -11.79 12.34 -9.59
N GLU A 97 -11.21 13.10 -8.66
CA GLU A 97 -11.19 12.90 -7.23
C GLU A 97 -12.55 12.41 -6.70
N VAL A 98 -12.57 11.21 -6.14
CA VAL A 98 -13.67 10.82 -5.25
C VAL A 98 -13.34 11.43 -3.89
N MET A 99 -13.77 12.68 -3.68
CA MET A 99 -13.96 13.20 -2.34
C MET A 99 -14.86 12.21 -1.60
N MET A 100 -14.32 11.57 -0.57
CA MET A 100 -15.12 10.78 0.36
C MET A 100 -16.20 11.71 0.93
N LYS A 101 -17.47 11.48 0.59
CA LYS A 101 -18.57 12.02 1.39
C LYS A 101 -18.60 11.23 2.68
N ASP A 102 -18.15 11.86 3.76
CA ASP A 102 -18.38 11.41 5.12
C ASP A 102 -19.86 11.04 5.31
N ARG A 103 -20.10 9.75 5.52
CA ARG A 103 -21.41 9.21 5.84
C ARG A 103 -21.39 8.78 7.31
N LYS A 104 -21.58 9.73 8.23
CA LYS A 104 -22.37 9.51 9.46
C LYS A 104 -22.41 10.76 10.34
N SER A 105 -23.59 11.37 10.40
CA SER A 105 -24.23 11.72 11.68
C SER A 105 -25.74 11.67 11.44
N LEU A 106 -26.25 10.44 11.35
CA LEU A 106 -27.62 10.11 11.67
C LEU A 106 -27.59 9.64 13.13
N LEU A 107 -27.98 10.53 14.03
CA LEU A 107 -28.52 10.22 15.35
C LEU A 107 -29.34 11.45 15.77
N ASP A 108 -30.54 11.54 15.19
CA ASP A 108 -31.70 12.08 15.87
C ASP A 108 -32.05 11.11 17.01
N TYR A 109 -31.89 11.56 18.25
CA TYR A 109 -32.91 11.47 19.31
C TYR A 109 -32.50 12.33 20.52
#